data_AF-A0A377H5R8-F1
#
_entry.id   AF-A0A377H5R8-F1
#
_cell.length_a   1.000
_cell.length_b   1.000
_cell.length_c   1.000
_cell.angle_alpha   90.00
_cell.angle_beta   90.00
_cell.angle_gamma   90.00
#
_symmetry.space_group_name_H-M   'P 1'
#
loop_
_entity.id
_entity.type
_entity.pdbx_description
1 polymer ?
#
loop_
_entity_poly.entity_id
_entity_poly.type
_entity_poly.pdbx_seq_one_letter_code
_entity_poly.pdbx_strand_id
1 'polypeptide(L)' 'MFLKEKGYDEFLAQKIAKGQAELEAGKGIPLAKAKSFVQKTIEETAKDLADFERSVA' A
#
# COMPACT_ATOMS: atom_id res chain seq x y z
N MET A 1 -0.81 -16.42 -19.50
CA MET A 1 -0.97 -17.10 -18.20
C MET A 1 0.30 -16.79 -17.42
N PHE A 2 0.22 -15.97 -16.36
CA PHE A 2 1.40 -15.59 -15.58
C PHE A 2 1.93 -16.82 -14.83
N LEU A 3 3.20 -17.15 -15.03
CA LEU A 3 3.90 -18.13 -14.20
C LEU A 3 3.88 -17.60 -12.76
N LYS A 4 3.08 -18.23 -11.89
CA LYS A 4 3.09 -17.91 -10.46
C LYS A 4 4.42 -18.38 -9.87
N GLU A 5 5.11 -17.47 -9.18
CA GLU A 5 6.32 -17.82 -8.45
C GLU A 5 5.99 -18.85 -7.35
N LYS A 6 6.89 -19.80 -7.13
CA LYS A 6 6.75 -20.76 -6.02
C LYS A 6 6.63 -19.98 -4.71
N GLY A 7 5.63 -20.31 -3.89
CA GLY A 7 5.38 -19.60 -2.63
C GLY A 7 4.36 -18.46 -2.73
N TYR A 8 3.95 -18.05 -3.95
CA TYR A 8 3.00 -16.95 -4.13
C TYR A 8 1.61 -17.30 -3.58
N ASP A 9 1.15 -18.53 -3.78
CA ASP A 9 -0.18 -18.95 -3.33
C ASP A 9 -0.22 -19.10 -1.80
N GLU A 10 0.84 -19.62 -1.19
CA GLU A 10 1.00 -19.67 0.27
C GLU A 10 1.06 -18.26 0.88
N PHE A 11 1.82 -17.35 0.26
CA PHE A 11 1.87 -15.95 0.65
C PHE A 11 0.49 -15.30 0.57
N LEU A 12 -0.22 -15.48 -0.55
CA LEU A 12 -1.54 -14.93 -0.77
C LEU A 12 -2.53 -15.45 0.27
N ALA A 13 -2.52 -16.76 0.54
CA ALA A 13 -3.37 -17.37 1.57
C ALA A 13 -3.12 -16.76 2.95
N GLN A 14 -1.85 -16.56 3.34
CA GLN A 14 -1.50 -15.90 4.60
C GLN A 14 -1.99 -14.45 4.66
N LYS A 15 -1.87 -13.68 3.57
CA LYS A 15 -2.34 -12.29 3.51
C LYS A 15 -3.86 -12.20 3.62
N ILE A 16 -4.58 -13.09 2.95
CA ILE A 16 -6.05 -13.16 3.01
C ILE A 16 -6.50 -13.51 4.43
N ALA A 17 -5.94 -14.57 5.03
CA ALA A 17 -6.30 -14.99 6.38
C ALA A 17 -6.05 -13.87 7.41
N LYS A 18 -4.93 -13.15 7.30
CA LYS A 18 -4.65 -11.99 8.13
C LYS A 18 -5.69 -10.88 7.94
N GLY A 19 -6.02 -10.54 6.69
CA GLY A 19 -7.01 -9.50 6.40
C GLY A 19 -8.40 -9.82 6.94
N GLN A 20 -8.81 -11.10 6.86
CA GLN A 20 -10.06 -11.57 7.45
C GLN A 20 -10.05 -11.42 8.98
N ALA A 21 -8.99 -11.86 9.65
CA ALA A 21 -8.86 -11.71 11.10
C ALA A 21 -8.84 -10.23 11.56
N GLU A 22 -8.23 -9.34 10.77
CA GLU A 22 -8.24 -7.90 11.05
C GLU A 22 -9.64 -7.30 10.87
N LEU A 23 -10.38 -7.73 9.85
CA LEU A 23 -11.77 -7.33 9.62
C LEU A 23 -12.68 -7.81 10.76
N GLU A 24 -12.57 -9.06 11.19
CA GLU A 24 -13.31 -9.63 12.32
C GLU A 24 -13.00 -8.88 13.63
N ALA A 25 -11.76 -8.44 13.81
CA ALA A 25 -11.34 -7.61 14.95
C ALA A 25 -11.77 -6.13 14.84
N GLY A 26 -12.56 -5.76 13.82
CA GLY A 26 -13.02 -4.39 13.61
C GLY A 26 -11.89 -3.40 13.25
N LYS A 27 -10.75 -3.89 12.78
CA LYS A 27 -9.61 -3.06 12.37
C LYS A 27 -9.79 -2.57 10.93
N GLY A 28 -9.21 -1.42 10.64
CA GLY A 28 -9.24 -0.80 9.32
C GLY A 28 -9.62 0.67 9.38
N ILE A 29 -9.65 1.30 8.21
CA ILE A 29 -10.10 2.69 8.06
C ILE A 29 -11.10 2.80 6.91
N PRO A 30 -12.04 3.76 6.95
CA PRO A 30 -12.92 4.01 5.83
C PRO A 30 -12.13 4.32 4.55
N LEU A 31 -12.67 3.88 3.40
CA LEU A 31 -12.05 4.09 2.10
C LEU A 31 -11.70 5.57 1.83
N ALA A 32 -12.59 6.49 2.21
CA ALA A 32 -12.34 7.92 2.05
C ALA A 32 -11.09 8.40 2.84
N LYS A 33 -10.90 7.88 4.06
CA LYS A 33 -9.73 8.19 4.88
C LYS A 33 -8.46 7.60 4.28
N ALA A 34 -8.51 6.36 3.79
CA ALA A 34 -7.39 5.74 3.09
C ALA A 34 -6.98 6.53 1.84
N LYS A 35 -7.95 6.98 1.02
CA LYS A 35 -7.69 7.81 -0.16
C LYS A 35 -7.00 9.13 0.21
N SER A 36 -7.47 9.80 1.27
CA SER A 36 -6.86 11.03 1.74
C SER A 36 -5.41 10.83 2.20
N PHE A 37 -5.11 9.73 2.89
CA PHE A 37 -3.74 9.40 3.28
C PHE A 37 -2.83 9.16 2.07
N VAL A 38 -3.29 8.36 1.12
CA VAL A 38 -2.52 8.07 -0.10
C VAL A 38 -2.29 9.35 -0.91
N GLN A 39 -3.30 10.20 -1.05
CA GLN A 39 -3.16 11.47 -1.74
C GLN A 39 -2.09 12.35 -1.10
N LYS A 40 -2.14 12.50 0.23
CA LYS A 40 -1.13 13.27 0.98
C LYS A 40 0.28 12.71 0.75
N THR A 41 0.45 11.39 0.81
CA THR A 41 1.75 10.76 0.55
C THR A 41 2.26 11.02 -0.87
N ILE A 42 1.37 10.99 -1.87
CA ILE A 42 1.74 11.32 -3.26
C ILE A 42 2.21 12.77 -3.35
N GLU A 43 1.47 13.71 -2.76
CA GLU A 43 1.81 15.13 -2.78
C GLU A 43 3.16 15.41 -2.09
N GLU A 44 3.40 14.78 -0.93
CA GLU A 44 4.69 14.86 -0.22
C GLU A 44 5.83 14.28 -1.06
N THR A 45 5.65 13.08 -1.60
CA THR A 45 6.68 12.42 -2.42
C THR A 45 7.00 13.21 -3.69
N ALA A 46 5.98 13.80 -4.33
CA ALA A 46 6.17 14.63 -5.51
C ALA A 46 6.97 15.90 -5.18
N LYS A 47 6.71 16.50 -4.01
CA LYS A 47 7.48 17.65 -3.54
C LYS A 47 8.94 17.26 -3.27
N ASP A 48 9.15 16.16 -2.56
CA ASP A 48 10.50 15.67 -2.22
C ASP A 48 11.32 15.37 -3.49
N LEU A 49 10.68 14.79 -4.51
CA LEU A 49 11.31 14.55 -5.80
C LEU A 49 11.70 15.85 -6.50
N ALA A 50 10.82 16.85 -6.52
CA ALA A 50 11.12 18.15 -7.12
C ALA A 50 12.21 18.93 -6.35
N ASP A 51 12.25 18.81 -5.03
CA ASP A 51 13.32 19.36 -4.18
C ASP A 51 14.66 18.68 -4.47
N PHE A 52 14.65 17.35 -4.60
CA PHE A 52 15.83 16.58 -4.98
C PHE A 52 16.36 17.02 -6.36
N GLU A 53 15.49 17.08 -7.37
CA GLU A 53 15.85 17.54 -8.72
C GLU A 53 16.48 18.94 -8.72
N ARG A 54 15.94 19.88 -7.93
CA ARG A 54 16.54 21.22 -7.75
C ARG A 54 17.92 21.20 -7.09
N SER A 55 18.17 20.25 -6.19
CA SER A 55 19.43 20.18 -5.44
C SER A 55 20.59 19.57 -6.25
N VAL A 56 20.29 18.80 -7.29
CA VAL A 56 21.27 18.13 -8.14
C VAL A 56 21.47 18.80 -9.50
N ALA A 57 20.68 19.85 -9.81
CA ALA A 57 20.78 20.68 -11.00
C ALA A 57 21.67 21.91 -10.75
#